data_AF-A0A7X7KYQ3-F1
#
_entry.id   AF-A0A7X7KYQ3-F1
#
_cell.length_a   1.000
_cell.length_b   1.000
_cell.length_c   1.000
_cell.angle_alpha   90.00
_cell.angle_beta   90.00
_cell.angle_gamma   90.00
#
_symmetry.space_group_name_H-M   'P 1'
#
loop_
_entity.id
_entity.type
_entity.pdbx_description
1 polymer ?
#
loop_
_entity_poly.entity_id
_entity_poly.type
_entity_poly.pdbx_seq_one_letter_code
_entity_poly.pdbx_strand_id
1 'polypeptide(L)'
;MGTAGGSLGLNWQAFSKHGGGMLNNYGAHLIDQLLYQTQSKAARVSCHLMTIAGLGDAEDVVKAVSETETGVILDIDINMDAALPLQEWFVRGVFVRGVDM
;
A
#
# COMPACT_ATOMS: atom_id res chain seq x y z
N MET A 1 -9.13 20.88 -9.65
CA MET A 1 -10.27 20.32 -8.89
C MET A 1 -10.64 18.99 -9.52
N GLY A 2 -9.99 17.92 -9.09
CA GLY A 2 -10.36 16.55 -9.45
C GLY A 2 -11.06 15.93 -8.26
N THR A 3 -12.25 15.39 -8.47
CA THR A 3 -13.07 14.74 -7.43
C THR A 3 -12.45 13.39 -7.06
N ALA A 4 -11.46 13.39 -6.17
CA ALA A 4 -11.10 12.21 -5.40
C ALA A 4 -12.10 12.11 -4.23
N GLY A 5 -13.27 11.54 -4.49
CA GLY A 5 -14.37 11.51 -3.51
C GLY A 5 -15.34 10.36 -3.75
N GLY A 6 -14.82 9.22 -4.18
CA GLY A 6 -15.62 8.04 -4.54
C GLY A 6 -15.49 6.90 -3.55
N SER A 7 -15.51 7.11 -2.23
CA SER A 7 -15.58 5.99 -1.26
C SER A 7 -15.69 6.37 0.23
N LEU A 8 -15.29 7.58 0.62
CA LEU A 8 -14.94 7.89 2.03
C LEU A 8 -16.08 7.86 3.06
N GLY A 9 -17.36 7.75 2.67
CA GLY A 9 -18.44 8.05 3.62
C GLY A 9 -19.50 6.98 3.90
N LEU A 10 -19.97 6.27 2.88
CA LEU A 10 -21.34 5.71 2.97
C LEU A 10 -21.50 4.29 2.41
N ASN A 11 -20.41 3.63 2.01
CA ASN A 11 -20.48 2.25 1.51
C ASN A 11 -19.91 1.25 2.53
N TRP A 12 -20.02 -0.04 2.23
CA TRP A 12 -19.56 -1.13 3.11
C TRP A 12 -18.05 -1.08 3.37
N GLN A 13 -17.24 -0.50 2.49
CA GLN A 13 -15.79 -0.43 2.62
C GLN A 13 -15.36 0.51 3.75
N ALA A 14 -16.21 1.45 4.17
CA ALA A 14 -15.93 2.31 5.31
C ALA A 14 -16.00 1.54 6.66
N PHE A 15 -16.55 0.32 6.69
CA PHE A 15 -16.82 -0.40 7.94
C PHE A 15 -16.03 -1.70 8.07
N SER A 16 -15.26 -1.83 9.14
CA SER A 16 -14.40 -2.98 9.43
C SER A 16 -15.19 -4.29 9.55
N LYS A 17 -16.44 -4.24 10.04
CA LYS A 17 -17.32 -5.42 10.15
C LYS A 17 -17.65 -6.09 8.81
N HIS A 18 -17.44 -5.41 7.68
CA HIS A 18 -17.66 -5.92 6.34
C HIS A 18 -16.35 -6.30 5.63
N GLY A 19 -15.21 -6.32 6.33
CA GLY A 19 -13.90 -6.46 5.69
C GLY A 19 -13.52 -5.23 4.87
N GLY A 20 -14.04 -4.06 5.25
CA GLY A 20 -13.68 -2.79 4.64
C GLY A 20 -12.22 -2.41 4.88
N GLY A 21 -11.89 -1.17 4.49
CA GLY A 21 -10.57 -0.60 4.65
C GLY A 21 -9.71 -0.67 3.40
N MET A 22 -8.80 0.29 3.29
CA MET A 22 -7.91 0.44 2.15
C MET A 22 -6.82 -0.62 2.09
N LEU A 23 -6.48 -1.26 3.21
CA LEU A 23 -5.55 -2.39 3.22
C LEU A 23 -6.18 -3.61 2.53
N ASN A 24 -7.43 -3.92 2.84
CA ASN A 24 -8.15 -5.05 2.23
C ASN A 24 -8.55 -4.77 0.77
N ASN A 25 -8.74 -3.50 0.42
CA ASN A 25 -9.07 -3.09 -0.94
C ASN A 25 -7.80 -2.99 -1.81
N TYR A 26 -7.11 -1.85 -1.80
CA TYR A 26 -5.96 -1.62 -2.66
C TYR A 26 -4.69 -2.29 -2.14
N GLY A 27 -4.51 -2.35 -0.81
CA GLY A 27 -3.32 -2.92 -0.19
C GLY A 27 -3.07 -4.37 -0.58
N ALA A 28 -4.12 -5.20 -0.62
CA ALA A 28 -4.02 -6.60 -1.03
C ALA A 28 -3.43 -6.76 -2.44
N HIS A 29 -3.88 -5.94 -3.39
CA HIS A 29 -3.37 -5.94 -4.76
C HIS A 29 -1.90 -5.51 -4.84
N LEU A 30 -1.52 -4.44 -4.12
CA LEU A 30 -0.14 -3.95 -4.11
C LEU A 30 0.82 -4.94 -3.44
N ILE A 31 0.41 -5.55 -2.34
CA ILE A 31 1.21 -6.57 -1.63
C ILE A 31 1.45 -7.77 -2.55
N ASP A 32 0.41 -8.30 -3.19
CA ASP A 32 0.53 -9.42 -4.13
C ASP A 32 1.49 -9.08 -5.28
N GLN A 33 1.30 -7.91 -5.90
CA GLN A 33 2.15 -7.47 -7.01
C GLN A 33 3.62 -7.31 -6.60
N LEU A 34 3.91 -6.75 -5.42
CA LEU A 34 5.28 -6.54 -4.96
C LEU A 34 5.99 -7.84 -4.57
N LEU A 35 5.28 -8.76 -3.91
CA LEU A 35 5.82 -10.09 -3.60
C LEU A 35 6.05 -10.90 -4.89
N TYR A 36 5.14 -10.81 -5.84
CA TYR A 36 5.32 -11.39 -7.17
C TYR A 36 6.53 -10.78 -7.89
N GLN A 37 6.69 -9.46 -7.88
CA GLN A 37 7.82 -8.80 -8.54
C GLN A 37 9.17 -9.22 -7.94
N THR A 38 9.24 -9.38 -6.62
CA THR A 38 10.49 -9.72 -5.91
C THR A 38 10.79 -11.21 -5.86
N GLN A 39 9.83 -12.07 -6.20
CA GLN A 39 9.96 -13.53 -6.12
C GLN A 39 10.44 -13.99 -4.73
N SER A 40 10.03 -13.27 -3.68
CA SER A 40 10.45 -13.49 -2.31
C SER A 40 9.29 -13.23 -1.36
N LYS A 41 9.24 -13.98 -0.25
CA LYS A 41 8.20 -13.81 0.78
C LYS A 41 8.56 -12.66 1.71
N ALA A 42 7.56 -12.02 2.29
CA ALA A 42 7.76 -11.08 3.38
C ALA A 42 8.29 -11.82 4.63
N ALA A 43 9.42 -11.36 5.17
CA ALA A 43 10.02 -11.88 6.39
C ALA A 43 9.65 -11.01 7.61
N ARG A 44 9.59 -9.70 7.43
CA ARG A 44 9.18 -8.74 8.47
C ARG A 44 8.27 -7.68 7.88
N VAL A 45 7.20 -7.33 8.61
CA VAL A 45 6.24 -6.31 8.21
C VAL A 45 6.00 -5.36 9.37
N SER A 46 6.02 -4.06 9.10
CA SER A 46 5.51 -3.01 9.97
C SER A 46 4.41 -2.26 9.24
N CYS A 47 3.29 -2.02 9.92
CA CYS A 47 2.13 -1.38 9.30
C CYS A 47 1.50 -0.37 10.25
N HIS A 48 1.11 0.78 9.72
CA HIS A 48 0.32 1.80 10.38
C HIS A 48 -0.97 2.01 9.58
N LEU A 49 -2.10 1.82 10.27
CA LEU A 49 -3.44 2.00 9.72
C LEU A 49 -4.08 3.18 10.44
N MET A 50 -4.69 4.08 9.69
CA MET A 50 -5.36 5.26 10.23
C MET A 50 -6.68 5.50 9.52
N THR A 51 -7.65 6.01 10.28
CA THR A 51 -8.89 6.57 9.76
C THR A 51 -8.83 8.08 9.95
N ILE A 52 -8.70 8.82 8.85
CA ILE A 52 -8.48 10.27 8.85
C ILE A 52 -9.74 11.03 8.42
N ALA A 53 -10.29 10.72 7.25
CA ALA A 53 -11.45 11.39 6.65
C ALA A 53 -12.67 10.45 6.48
N GLY A 54 -12.48 9.15 6.68
CA GLY A 54 -13.50 8.13 6.63
C GLY A 54 -14.63 8.36 7.64
N LEU A 55 -15.89 8.18 7.22
CA LEU A 55 -17.05 8.26 8.13
C LEU A 55 -17.32 6.96 8.92
N GLY A 56 -16.64 5.86 8.58
CA GLY A 56 -16.74 4.57 9.28
C GLY A 56 -15.52 4.26 10.15
N ASP A 57 -15.37 2.99 10.56
CA ASP A 57 -14.31 2.52 11.47
C ASP A 57 -13.17 1.76 10.76
N ALA A 58 -13.21 1.67 9.42
CA ALA A 58 -12.12 1.10 8.64
C ALA A 58 -11.08 2.17 8.24
N GLU A 59 -9.85 1.75 7.96
CA GLU A 59 -8.77 2.65 7.60
C GLU A 59 -8.91 3.20 6.17
N ASP A 60 -8.61 4.48 6.00
CA ASP A 60 -8.51 5.18 4.71
C ASP A 60 -7.07 5.62 4.39
N VAL A 61 -6.15 5.42 5.34
CA VAL A 61 -4.71 5.60 5.17
C VAL A 61 -3.96 4.35 5.66
N VAL A 62 -3.06 3.85 4.82
CA VAL A 62 -2.22 2.68 5.05
C VAL A 62 -0.76 3.04 4.77
N LYS A 63 0.11 2.83 5.75
CA LYS A 63 1.57 2.84 5.56
C LYS A 63 2.13 1.49 5.96
N ALA A 64 2.59 0.71 4.99
CA ALA A 64 3.19 -0.59 5.23
C ALA A 64 4.61 -0.64 4.67
N VAL A 65 5.56 -1.07 5.51
CA VAL A 65 6.93 -1.36 5.10
C VAL A 65 7.22 -2.82 5.41
N SER A 66 7.72 -3.55 4.42
CA SER A 66 8.14 -4.94 4.60
C SER A 66 9.55 -5.18 4.09
N GLU A 67 10.23 -6.13 4.72
CA GLU A 67 11.50 -6.69 4.29
C GLU A 67 11.25 -8.14 3.87
N THR A 68 11.70 -8.51 2.66
CA THR A 68 11.58 -9.87 2.14
C THR A 68 12.69 -10.79 2.67
N GLU A 69 12.54 -12.10 2.49
CA GLU A 69 13.58 -13.09 2.82
C GLU A 69 14.90 -12.85 2.05
N THR A 70 14.84 -12.20 0.88
CA THR A 70 16.01 -11.81 0.08
C THR A 70 16.55 -10.41 0.42
N GLY A 71 15.99 -9.74 1.43
CA GLY A 71 16.42 -8.42 1.90
C GLY A 71 15.92 -7.25 1.06
N VAL A 72 14.92 -7.45 0.19
CA VAL A 72 14.29 -6.34 -0.55
C VAL A 72 13.32 -5.61 0.37
N ILE A 73 13.38 -4.27 0.35
CA ILE A 73 12.44 -3.43 1.09
C ILE A 73 11.29 -3.02 0.17
N LEU A 74 10.07 -3.27 0.63
CA LEU A 74 8.82 -2.88 -0.03
C LEU A 74 8.16 -1.80 0.83
N ASP A 75 7.79 -0.67 0.22
CA ASP A 75 7.10 0.45 0.88
C ASP A 75 5.78 0.72 0.15
N ILE A 76 4.67 0.62 0.87
CA ILE A 76 3.31 0.86 0.38
C ILE A 76 2.75 2.05 1.16
N ASP A 77 2.33 3.07 0.42
CA ASP A 77 1.69 4.27 0.93
C ASP A 77 0.35 4.47 0.20
N ILE A 78 -0.75 4.22 0.91
CA ILE A 78 -2.11 4.46 0.42
C ILE A 78 -2.69 5.56 1.28
N ASN A 79 -3.09 6.67 0.68
CA ASN A 79 -3.70 7.76 1.41
C ASN A 79 -4.85 8.35 0.60
N MET A 80 -6.08 8.08 1.06
CA MET A 80 -7.29 8.57 0.40
C MET A 80 -7.63 10.02 0.74
N ASP A 81 -6.87 10.65 1.62
CA ASP A 81 -7.02 12.04 2.07
C ASP A 81 -5.80 12.90 1.70
N ALA A 82 -4.91 12.42 0.84
CA ALA A 82 -3.75 13.18 0.41
C ALA A 82 -4.18 14.36 -0.48
N ALA A 83 -3.90 15.58 -0.02
CA ALA A 83 -4.19 16.81 -0.76
C ALA A 83 -3.34 16.96 -2.04
N LEU A 84 -2.20 16.27 -2.11
CA LEU A 84 -1.29 16.22 -3.25
C LEU A 84 -1.14 14.77 -3.73
N PRO A 85 -0.92 14.55 -5.04
CA PRO A 85 -0.72 13.21 -5.57
C PRO A 85 0.52 12.56 -4.94
N LEU A 86 0.38 11.27 -4.61
CA LEU A 86 1.50 10.44 -4.17
C LEU A 86 2.29 9.92 -5.38
N GLN A 87 3.57 9.64 -5.15
CA GLN A 87 4.40 8.95 -6.13
C GLN A 87 3.84 7.53 -6.35
N GLU A 88 3.48 7.18 -7.59
CA GLU A 88 2.89 5.86 -7.89
C GLU A 88 3.90 4.72 -7.76
N TRP A 89 5.05 4.84 -8.42
CA TRP A 89 6.11 3.84 -8.40
C TRP A 89 7.47 4.46 -8.18
N PHE A 90 8.26 3.85 -7.31
CA PHE A 90 9.64 4.23 -7.09
C PHE A 90 10.50 3.01 -6.79
N VAL A 91 11.31 2.62 -7.77
CA VAL A 91 12.13 1.40 -7.70
C VAL A 91 13.60 1.79 -7.67
N ARG A 92 14.36 1.21 -6.75
CA ARG A 92 15.82 1.37 -6.65
C ARG A 92 16.48 -0.01 -6.65
N GLY A 93 17.60 -0.11 -7.34
CA GLY A 93 18.40 -1.33 -7.40
C GLY A 93 19.87 -1.02 -7.69
N VAL A 94 20.71 -2.04 -7.63
CA VAL A 94 22.11 -1.94 -8.02
C VAL A 94 22.21 -2.09 -9.55
N PHE A 95 22.97 -1.21 -10.18
CA PHE A 95 23.31 -1.36 -11.60
C PHE A 95 24.53 -2.28 -11.74
N VAL A 96 24.35 -3.46 -12.33
CA VAL A 96 25.45 -4.37 -12.66
C VAL A 96 25.72 -4.29 -14.16
N ARG A 97 26.95 -3.95 -14.57
CA ARG A 97 27.36 -4.00 -15.99
C ARG A 97 27.68 -5.46 -16.34
N GLY A 98 27.13 -5.95 -17.45
CA GLY A 98 27.28 -7.34 -17.91
C GLY A 98 28.66 -7.72 -18.45
N VAL A 99 29.76 -7.25 -17.85
CA VAL A 99 31.14 -7.63 -18.21
C VAL A 99 31.79 -8.49 -17.12
N ASP A 100 31.13 -8.68 -15.97
CA ASP A 100 31.64 -9.49 -14.84
C ASP A 100 30.82 -10.79 -14.65
N MET A 101 30.56 -11.53 -15.74
CA MET A 101 30.09 -12.93 -15.72
C MET A 101 31.08 -13.85 -16.43
#